data_AF-A0A917WIM2-F1
#
_entry.id   AF-A0A917WIM2-F1
#
_cell.length_a   1.000
_cell.length_b   1.000
_cell.length_c   1.000
_cell.angle_alpha   90.00
_cell.angle_beta   90.00
_cell.angle_gamma   90.00
#
_symmetry.space_group_name_H-M   'P 1'
#
loop_
_entity.id
_entity.type
_entity.pdbx_description
1 polymer ?
#
loop_
_entity_poly.entity_id
_entity_poly.type
_entity_poly.pdbx_seq_one_letter_code
_entity_poly.pdbx_strand_id
1 'polypeptide(L)'
;MRLRDAFRSRRGDDDPDEGSGPVDVSAIEGDESESASFQPRTDGDYIGEVGSAGRLRFLPGGRVQYRPDGAAGSEPWPGEYTPAGRFSVQQRFERPITFTVLSSSADAFTARRTDTRDRSADTLGYRFEPPTAG
;
A
#
# COMPACT_ATOMS: atom_id res chain seq x y z
N MET A 1 36.74 -28.75 45.63
CA MET A 1 36.55 -30.16 45.23
C MET A 1 35.15 -30.56 45.68
N ARG A 2 34.15 -30.52 44.79
CA ARG A 2 33.50 -31.66 44.09
C ARG A 2 32.95 -32.77 45.01
N LEU A 3 31.62 -32.86 45.10
CA LEU A 3 30.77 -34.07 44.95
C LEU A 3 29.37 -33.52 44.57
N ARG A 4 28.89 -33.54 43.31
CA ARG A 4 28.40 -34.64 42.44
C ARG A 4 27.20 -35.43 42.99
N ASP A 5 26.26 -35.66 42.07
CA ASP A 5 25.23 -36.70 42.02
C ASP A 5 23.98 -36.54 42.90
N ALA A 6 22.78 -36.98 42.49
CA ALA A 6 22.19 -37.28 41.19
C ALA A 6 20.71 -37.60 41.45
N PHE A 7 19.85 -37.11 40.57
CA PHE A 7 18.67 -37.75 40.00
C PHE A 7 18.10 -39.05 40.63
N ARG A 8 16.82 -38.98 41.07
CA ARG A 8 15.65 -39.76 40.60
C ARG A 8 14.72 -40.18 41.74
N SER A 9 13.49 -39.66 41.70
CA SER A 9 12.22 -40.38 41.91
C SER A 9 11.10 -39.44 41.41
N ARG A 10 10.67 -39.49 40.14
CA ARG A 10 9.70 -40.38 39.45
C ARG A 10 8.25 -40.33 40.00
N ARG A 11 7.34 -40.13 39.03
CA ARG A 11 5.86 -40.16 39.01
C ARG A 11 5.21 -38.93 39.65
N GLY A 12 4.39 -38.14 38.96
CA GLY A 12 3.53 -38.43 37.82
C GLY A 12 2.11 -38.07 38.27
N ASP A 13 1.51 -37.09 37.58
CA ASP A 13 0.11 -36.64 37.53
C ASP A 13 0.24 -35.23 36.89
N ASP A 14 0.10 -35.05 35.58
CA ASP A 14 -1.13 -35.16 34.77
C ASP A 14 -2.24 -34.25 35.28
N ASP A 15 -2.15 -32.96 34.92
CA ASP A 15 -3.31 -32.14 34.63
C ASP A 15 -2.90 -31.07 33.59
N PRO A 16 -3.56 -31.01 32.42
CA PRO A 16 -3.19 -30.11 31.32
C PRO A 16 -3.71 -28.70 31.59
N ASP A 17 -2.85 -27.81 32.07
CA ASP A 17 -3.14 -26.36 32.05
C ASP A 17 -2.98 -25.86 30.60
N GLU A 18 -4.12 -25.83 29.91
CA GLU A 18 -4.30 -25.30 28.57
C GLU A 18 -3.67 -23.91 28.40
N GLY A 19 -2.65 -23.83 27.53
CA GLY A 19 -2.54 -22.69 26.65
C GLY A 19 -1.51 -21.61 26.97
N SER A 20 -0.35 -21.95 27.55
CA SER A 20 0.88 -21.19 27.26
C SER A 20 1.68 -21.90 26.17
N GLY A 21 1.18 -21.84 24.93
CA GLY A 21 2.07 -21.94 23.80
C GLY A 21 2.97 -20.70 23.79
N PRO A 22 4.26 -20.80 23.40
CA PRO A 22 4.92 -19.61 22.90
C PRO A 22 4.03 -19.09 21.76
N VAL A 23 3.54 -17.85 21.86
CA VAL A 23 2.99 -17.19 20.68
C VAL A 23 4.16 -17.08 19.71
N ASP A 24 4.15 -18.04 18.78
CA ASP A 24 4.94 -18.04 17.59
C ASP A 24 4.54 -16.77 16.82
N VAL A 25 5.32 -15.69 17.02
CA VAL A 25 5.09 -14.42 16.30
C VAL A 25 5.60 -14.55 14.85
N SER A 26 5.58 -15.75 14.27
CA SER A 26 5.84 -16.00 12.85
C SER A 26 4.63 -15.66 11.97
N ALA A 27 3.63 -14.95 12.48
CA ALA A 27 2.47 -14.49 11.73
C ALA A 27 2.30 -12.97 11.83
N ILE A 28 3.32 -12.23 11.41
CA ILE A 28 3.06 -11.03 10.60
C ILE A 28 3.75 -11.26 9.27
N GLU A 29 3.36 -12.34 8.59
CA GLU A 29 3.33 -12.36 7.12
C GLU A 29 2.28 -11.34 6.67
N GLY A 30 2.55 -10.06 6.94
CA GLY A 30 2.08 -9.02 6.07
C GLY A 30 2.93 -9.23 4.83
N ASP A 31 2.46 -10.11 3.95
CA ASP A 31 2.90 -10.30 2.58
C ASP A 31 3.32 -8.93 2.04
N GLU A 32 4.60 -8.63 2.21
CA GLU A 32 5.30 -7.59 1.47
C GLU A 32 5.38 -8.18 0.08
N SER A 33 4.23 -8.29 -0.60
CA SER A 33 4.14 -8.41 -2.04
C SER A 33 5.10 -7.35 -2.53
N GLU A 34 6.31 -7.79 -2.89
CA GLU A 34 7.37 -6.97 -3.47
C GLU A 34 6.65 -6.25 -4.59
N SER A 35 6.28 -4.99 -4.33
CA SER A 35 5.27 -4.32 -5.15
C SER A 35 5.91 -4.23 -6.51
N ALA A 36 5.46 -5.11 -7.41
CA ALA A 36 6.16 -5.41 -8.65
C ALA A 36 6.48 -4.06 -9.28
N SER A 37 7.78 -3.77 -9.44
CA SER A 37 8.31 -2.43 -9.72
C SER A 37 7.41 -1.70 -10.72
N PHE A 38 6.45 -0.92 -10.23
CA PHE A 38 5.38 -0.39 -11.06
C PHE A 38 5.95 0.78 -11.81
N GLN A 39 6.21 0.68 -13.11
CA GLN A 39 6.78 1.78 -13.88
C GLN A 39 5.64 2.54 -14.61
N PRO A 40 5.15 3.68 -14.08
CA PRO A 40 4.05 4.39 -14.71
C PRO A 40 4.46 4.97 -16.05
N ARG A 41 3.52 4.99 -16.98
CA ARG A 41 3.62 5.75 -18.23
C ARG A 41 3.50 7.23 -17.94
N THR A 42 4.32 8.04 -18.60
CA THR A 42 4.31 9.51 -18.46
C THR A 42 3.78 10.23 -19.70
N ASP A 43 3.43 9.47 -20.74
CA ASP A 43 2.96 10.00 -22.03
C ASP A 43 1.45 10.25 -22.07
N GLY A 44 0.68 9.88 -21.03
CA GLY A 44 -0.76 10.06 -20.99
C GLY A 44 -1.31 10.23 -19.57
N ASP A 45 -2.60 9.95 -19.40
CA ASP A 45 -3.30 10.05 -18.13
C ASP A 45 -3.78 8.67 -17.67
N TYR A 46 -3.95 8.50 -16.37
CA TYR A 46 -4.60 7.35 -15.76
C TYR A 46 -5.96 7.79 -15.23
N ILE A 47 -7.02 7.22 -15.79
CA ILE A 47 -8.41 7.53 -15.42
C ILE A 47 -8.89 6.49 -14.42
N GLY A 48 -9.30 6.99 -13.27
CA GLY A 48 -9.90 6.18 -12.23
C GLY A 48 -11.24 5.60 -12.67
N GLU A 49 -11.51 4.36 -12.26
CA GLU A 49 -12.82 3.74 -12.47
C GLU A 49 -13.93 4.54 -11.75
N VAL A 50 -15.15 4.45 -12.29
CA VAL A 50 -16.30 5.28 -11.86
C VAL A 50 -16.53 5.15 -10.35
N GLY A 51 -16.68 6.30 -9.66
CA GLY A 51 -17.04 6.32 -8.24
C GLY A 51 -15.96 6.77 -7.26
N SER A 52 -15.17 7.79 -7.63
CA SER A 52 -14.23 8.58 -6.78
C SER A 52 -12.73 8.40 -7.01
N ALA A 53 -12.31 7.71 -8.09
CA ALA A 53 -10.89 7.48 -8.33
C ALA A 53 -10.15 8.67 -8.98
N GLY A 54 -10.84 9.61 -9.65
CA GLY A 54 -10.23 10.81 -10.23
C GLY A 54 -9.27 10.53 -11.40
N ARG A 55 -8.45 11.51 -11.79
CA ARG A 55 -7.42 11.40 -12.85
C ARG A 55 -6.02 11.56 -12.26
N LEU A 56 -5.10 10.71 -12.67
CA LEU A 56 -3.67 10.77 -12.33
C LEU A 56 -2.83 11.03 -13.56
N ARG A 57 -1.77 11.81 -13.42
CA ARG A 57 -0.73 11.99 -14.44
C ARG A 57 0.64 11.87 -13.82
N PHE A 58 1.41 10.88 -14.25
CA PHE A 58 2.81 10.74 -13.86
C PHE A 58 3.68 11.56 -14.81
N LEU A 59 4.68 12.22 -14.24
CA LEU A 59 5.58 13.13 -14.94
C LEU A 59 7.03 12.67 -14.74
N PRO A 60 7.93 13.03 -15.67
CA PRO A 60 9.35 12.79 -15.50
C PRO A 60 9.89 13.36 -14.18
N GLY A 61 10.84 12.64 -13.59
CA GLY A 61 11.46 13.01 -12.30
C GLY A 61 10.66 12.60 -11.07
N GLY A 62 9.83 11.55 -11.18
CA GLY A 62 9.10 11.01 -10.02
C GLY A 62 7.98 11.92 -9.52
N ARG A 63 7.41 12.76 -10.38
CA ARG A 63 6.31 13.66 -10.01
C ARG A 63 4.98 13.04 -10.42
N VAL A 64 3.93 13.34 -9.66
CA VAL A 64 2.56 12.94 -9.99
C VAL A 64 1.62 14.13 -9.79
N GLN A 65 0.59 14.19 -10.62
CA GLN A 65 -0.51 15.13 -10.49
C GLN A 65 -1.81 14.36 -10.34
N TYR A 66 -2.63 14.73 -9.35
CA TYR A 66 -3.93 14.14 -9.12
C TYR A 66 -5.03 15.17 -9.26
N ARG A 67 -6.10 14.81 -9.96
CA ARG A 67 -7.34 15.59 -10.00
C ARG A 67 -8.48 14.71 -9.51
N PRO A 68 -9.10 15.00 -8.36
CA PRO A 68 -10.24 14.22 -7.91
C PRO A 68 -11.41 14.35 -8.91
N ASP A 69 -12.25 13.32 -8.91
CA ASP A 69 -13.45 13.32 -9.74
C ASP A 69 -14.40 14.47 -9.33
N GLY A 70 -15.11 15.04 -10.29
CA GLY A 70 -15.98 16.21 -10.05
C GLY A 70 -15.26 17.55 -9.84
N ALA A 71 -13.94 17.58 -9.74
CA ALA A 71 -13.16 18.82 -9.60
C ALA A 71 -12.70 19.41 -10.95
N ALA A 72 -13.57 19.37 -11.97
CA ALA A 72 -13.28 19.93 -13.29
C ALA A 72 -12.95 21.43 -13.16
N GLY A 73 -11.75 21.82 -13.61
CA GLY A 73 -11.26 23.21 -13.50
C GLY A 73 -10.48 23.54 -12.23
N SER A 74 -10.36 22.63 -11.26
CA SER A 74 -9.47 22.80 -10.10
C SER A 74 -8.01 22.53 -10.45
N GLU A 75 -7.10 23.23 -9.77
CA GLU A 75 -5.66 22.98 -9.87
C GLU A 75 -5.36 21.53 -9.45
N PRO A 76 -4.59 20.77 -10.26
CA PRO A 76 -4.22 19.41 -9.90
C PRO A 76 -3.34 19.41 -8.64
N TRP A 77 -3.59 18.45 -7.77
CA TRP A 77 -2.83 18.28 -6.53
C TRP A 77 -1.47 17.67 -6.89
N PRO A 78 -0.37 18.38 -6.62
CA PRO A 78 0.96 17.87 -6.89
C PRO A 78 1.33 16.77 -5.90
N GLY A 79 2.29 15.95 -6.30
CA GLY A 79 2.78 14.86 -5.50
C GLY A 79 4.06 14.24 -6.02
N GLU A 80 4.52 13.25 -5.28
CA GLU A 80 5.75 12.50 -5.55
C GLU A 80 5.44 11.01 -5.68
N TYR A 81 6.10 10.38 -6.63
CA TYR A 81 6.03 8.96 -6.92
C TYR A 81 7.41 8.34 -6.68
N THR A 82 7.40 7.20 -6.01
CA THR A 82 8.59 6.42 -5.70
C THR A 82 8.59 5.13 -6.54
N PRO A 83 9.76 4.67 -7.02
CA PRO A 83 9.88 3.41 -7.77
C PRO A 83 9.35 2.17 -7.03
N ALA A 84 9.17 2.25 -5.72
CA ALA A 84 8.57 1.21 -4.87
C ALA A 84 7.04 1.10 -5.01
N GLY A 85 6.44 1.65 -6.07
CA GLY A 85 4.99 1.57 -6.30
C GLY A 85 4.17 2.41 -5.31
N ARG A 86 4.76 3.44 -4.69
CA ARG A 86 4.05 4.34 -3.77
C ARG A 86 4.09 5.77 -4.30
N PHE A 87 2.97 6.48 -4.16
CA PHE A 87 2.91 7.90 -4.46
C PHE A 87 2.01 8.63 -3.48
N SER A 88 2.29 9.91 -3.24
CA SER A 88 1.49 10.76 -2.37
C SER A 88 1.17 12.06 -3.07
N VAL A 89 -0.06 12.53 -2.94
CA VAL A 89 -0.53 13.81 -3.48
C VAL A 89 -1.12 14.65 -2.38
N GLN A 90 -1.05 15.96 -2.51
CA GLN A 90 -1.48 16.87 -1.46
C GLN A 90 -2.16 18.11 -2.04
N GLN A 91 -3.39 18.39 -1.59
CA GLN A 91 -3.98 19.71 -1.80
C GLN A 91 -3.28 20.72 -0.87
N ARG A 92 -3.10 21.95 -1.36
CA ARG A 92 -2.50 23.03 -0.58
C ARG A 92 -3.19 23.19 0.77
N PHE A 93 -2.41 23.16 1.85
CA PHE A 93 -2.85 23.23 3.25
C PHE A 93 -3.65 22.03 3.77
N GLU A 94 -3.85 20.99 2.98
CA GLU A 94 -4.47 19.75 3.44
C GLU A 94 -3.43 18.69 3.78
N ARG A 95 -3.87 17.59 4.37
CA ARG A 95 -3.01 16.42 4.61
C ARG A 95 -2.79 15.65 3.31
N PRO A 96 -1.64 14.97 3.15
CA PRO A 96 -1.39 14.17 1.96
C PRO A 96 -2.28 12.93 1.93
N ILE A 97 -2.69 12.54 0.72
CA ILE A 97 -3.31 11.26 0.41
C ILE A 97 -2.23 10.36 -0.16
N THR A 98 -2.08 9.16 0.40
CA THR A 98 -1.08 8.19 -0.02
C THR A 98 -1.72 7.07 -0.83
N PHE A 99 -1.06 6.66 -1.90
CA PHE A 99 -1.46 5.56 -2.77
C PHE A 99 -0.35 4.51 -2.78
N THR A 100 -0.73 3.25 -2.61
CA THR A 100 0.17 2.10 -2.74
C THR A 100 -0.37 1.21 -3.85
N VAL A 101 0.40 1.01 -4.90
CA VAL A 101 0.05 0.12 -6.02
C VAL A 101 0.04 -1.31 -5.52
N LEU A 102 -1.06 -2.01 -5.75
CA LEU A 102 -1.27 -3.39 -5.32
C LEU A 102 -1.03 -4.37 -6.47
N SER A 103 -1.42 -3.99 -7.67
CA SER A 103 -1.23 -4.79 -8.88
C SER A 103 -1.20 -3.88 -10.11
N SER A 104 -0.46 -4.28 -11.14
CA SER A 104 -0.36 -3.53 -12.39
C SER A 104 -0.32 -4.43 -13.61
N SER A 105 -0.97 -3.96 -14.66
CA SER A 105 -0.98 -4.50 -16.02
C SER A 105 -0.42 -3.45 -16.99
N ALA A 106 -0.26 -3.79 -18.26
CA ALA A 106 0.31 -2.90 -19.27
C ALA A 106 -0.39 -1.51 -19.35
N ASP A 107 -1.72 -1.49 -19.26
CA ASP A 107 -2.54 -0.27 -19.42
C ASP A 107 -3.45 0.00 -18.22
N ALA A 108 -3.20 -0.62 -17.07
CA ALA A 108 -4.03 -0.42 -15.88
C ALA A 108 -3.29 -0.76 -14.59
N PHE A 109 -3.72 -0.22 -13.46
CA PHE A 109 -3.26 -0.65 -12.15
C PHE A 109 -4.34 -0.49 -11.09
N THR A 110 -4.21 -1.22 -9.99
CA THR A 110 -5.01 -1.01 -8.79
C THR A 110 -4.12 -0.46 -7.69
N ALA A 111 -4.63 0.48 -6.92
CA ALA A 111 -3.92 1.07 -5.80
C ALA A 111 -4.83 1.21 -4.59
N ARG A 112 -4.27 0.98 -3.40
CA ARG A 112 -4.87 1.35 -2.14
C ARG A 112 -4.64 2.83 -1.90
N ARG A 113 -5.71 3.63 -1.92
CA ARG A 113 -5.73 5.01 -1.45
C ARG A 113 -5.90 5.00 0.07
N THR A 114 -5.09 5.77 0.77
CA THR A 114 -5.21 6.02 2.21
C THR A 114 -5.30 7.52 2.42
N ASP A 115 -6.46 7.99 2.88
CA ASP A 115 -6.64 9.36 3.29
C ASP A 115 -6.18 9.51 4.74
N THR A 116 -5.15 10.33 4.96
CA THR A 116 -4.57 10.49 6.30
C THR A 116 -5.38 11.41 7.21
N ARG A 117 -6.36 12.15 6.67
CA ARG A 117 -7.27 13.00 7.44
C ARG A 117 -8.26 12.16 8.21
N ASP A 118 -8.95 11.25 7.52
CA ASP A 118 -10.05 10.46 8.08
C ASP A 118 -9.66 8.97 8.29
N ARG A 119 -8.42 8.61 7.94
CA ARG A 119 -7.88 7.24 7.98
C ARG A 119 -8.65 6.21 7.15
N SER A 120 -9.50 6.70 6.25
CA SER A 120 -10.22 5.87 5.28
C SER A 120 -9.24 5.27 4.30
N ALA A 121 -9.49 4.02 3.92
CA ALA A 121 -8.74 3.34 2.89
C ALA A 121 -9.68 2.72 1.86
N ASP A 122 -9.42 2.99 0.58
CA ASP A 122 -10.20 2.50 -0.55
C ASP A 122 -9.25 1.85 -1.56
N THR A 123 -9.71 0.79 -2.23
CA THR A 123 -9.00 0.23 -3.38
C THR A 123 -9.59 0.83 -4.66
N LEU A 124 -8.73 1.44 -5.48
CA LEU A 124 -9.12 2.15 -6.68
C LEU A 124 -8.41 1.53 -7.90
N GLY A 125 -9.16 1.31 -8.97
CA GLY A 125 -8.62 0.94 -10.27
C GLY A 125 -8.38 2.17 -11.14
N TYR A 126 -7.31 2.12 -11.93
CA TYR A 126 -6.93 3.14 -12.89
C TYR A 126 -6.62 2.51 -14.24
N ARG A 127 -7.12 3.10 -15.31
CA ARG A 127 -6.83 2.72 -16.69
C ARG A 127 -6.08 3.82 -17.41
N PHE A 128 -5.02 3.45 -18.12
CA PHE A 128 -4.25 4.37 -18.94
C PHE A 128 -5.05 4.80 -20.17
N GLU A 129 -5.04 6.10 -20.44
CA GLU A 129 -5.53 6.72 -21.66
C GLU A 129 -4.40 7.53 -22.32
N PRO A 130 -4.05 7.21 -23.58
CA PRO A 130 -3.08 8.00 -24.33
C PRO A 130 -3.64 9.41 -24.61
N PRO A 131 -2.77 10.40 -24.84
CA PRO A 131 -3.21 11.73 -25.22
C PRO A 131 -3.90 11.63 -26.58
N THR A 132 -5.10 12.20 -26.70
CA THR A 132 -5.76 12.30 -28.00
C THR A 132 -4.88 13.13 -28.93
N ALA A 133 -4.42 12.53 -30.02
CA ALA A 133 -3.70 13.26 -31.06
C ALA A 133 -4.64 14.34 -31.61
N GLY A 134 -4.28 15.61 -31.37
CA GLY A 134 -4.93 16.77 -31.97
C GLY A 134 -4.39 17.07 -33.36
#